data_AF-A0A059F0D8-F1
#
_entry.id   AF-A0A059F0D8-F1
#
_cell.length_a   1.000
_cell.length_b   1.000
_cell.length_c   1.000
_cell.angle_alpha   90.00
_cell.angle_beta   90.00
_cell.angle_gamma   90.00
#
_symmetry.space_group_name_H-M   'P 1'
#
loop_
_entity.id
_entity.type
_entity.pdbx_description
1 polymer ?
#
loop_
_entity_poly.entity_id
_entity_poly.type
_entity_poly.pdbx_seq_one_letter_code
_entity_poly.pdbx_strand_id
1 'polypeptide(L)'
;MKYVKQDSIIYSDSFSSYSTIKEYFSIHKKVNHSLHFVDPVTRVHTNTIEGNWNGIKLTLPLRKRTKKLIGLQLIRFMIKRENPEDFLDKLLSYLK
;
A
#
# COMPACT_ATOMS: atom_id res chain seq x y z
N MET A 1 -5.76 -6.84 14.58
CA MET A 1 -5.52 -7.49 13.28
C MET A 1 -6.74 -8.25 12.73
N LYS A 2 -7.95 -7.69 12.85
CA LYS A 2 -9.21 -8.37 12.51
C LYS A 2 -9.42 -8.68 11.01
N TYR A 3 -8.73 -7.96 10.11
CA TYR A 3 -9.00 -7.98 8.67
C TYR A 3 -7.87 -8.58 7.82
N VAL A 4 -6.86 -9.18 8.44
CA VAL A 4 -5.74 -9.82 7.74
C VAL A 4 -5.81 -11.31 8.05
N LYS A 5 -5.70 -12.16 7.01
CA LYS A 5 -5.76 -13.61 7.16
C LYS A 5 -4.58 -14.10 8.00
N GLN A 6 -4.82 -14.93 9.01
CA GLN A 6 -3.81 -15.40 9.99
C GLN A 6 -2.50 -15.91 9.36
N ASP A 7 -2.58 -16.62 8.23
CA ASP A 7 -1.40 -17.20 7.55
C ASP A 7 -0.67 -16.21 6.61
N SER A 8 -0.99 -14.92 6.69
CA SER A 8 -0.35 -13.91 5.84
C SER A 8 1.10 -13.68 6.25
N ILE A 9 1.94 -13.38 5.26
CA ILE A 9 3.29 -12.88 5.50
C ILE A 9 3.22 -11.37 5.60
N ILE A 10 3.63 -10.82 6.73
CA ILE A 10 3.63 -9.36 6.95
C ILE A 10 4.99 -8.79 6.54
N TYR A 11 4.96 -7.77 5.70
CA TYR A 11 6.12 -6.93 5.37
C TYR A 11 5.88 -5.53 5.93
N SER A 12 6.79 -5.01 6.74
CA SER A 12 6.69 -3.65 7.28
C SER A 12 8.07 -2.99 7.38
N ASP A 13 8.06 -1.67 7.65
CA ASP A 13 9.24 -1.02 8.20
C ASP A 13 9.47 -1.48 9.67
N SER A 14 10.57 -1.03 10.27
CA SER A 14 10.96 -1.38 11.64
C SER A 14 10.43 -0.39 12.68
N PHE A 15 9.30 0.27 12.43
CA PHE A 15 8.70 1.18 13.40
C PHE A 15 8.26 0.44 14.67
N SER A 16 8.50 1.04 15.84
CA SER A 16 8.40 0.36 17.14
C SER A 16 6.97 -0.11 17.48
N SER A 17 5.96 0.58 16.98
CA SER A 17 4.55 0.19 17.19
C SER A 17 4.18 -1.14 16.51
N TYR A 18 4.99 -1.62 15.57
CA TYR A 18 4.80 -2.92 14.90
C TYR A 18 5.43 -4.09 15.67
N SER A 19 5.95 -3.86 16.88
CA SER A 19 6.56 -4.91 17.72
C SER A 19 5.57 -6.01 18.13
N THR A 20 4.27 -5.71 18.20
CA THR A 20 3.20 -6.66 18.58
C THR A 20 2.74 -7.55 17.42
N ILE A 21 3.16 -7.28 16.17
CA ILE A 21 2.74 -8.06 14.99
C ILE A 21 3.08 -9.55 15.12
N LYS A 22 4.23 -9.85 15.76
CA LYS A 22 4.69 -11.22 16.03
C LYS A 22 3.73 -12.05 16.90
N GLU A 23 2.86 -11.40 17.67
CA GLU A 23 1.87 -12.08 18.52
C GLU A 23 0.69 -12.61 17.70
N TYR A 24 0.48 -12.05 16.50
CA TYR A 24 -0.64 -12.40 15.63
C TYR A 24 -0.21 -13.12 14.35
N PHE A 25 1.04 -12.97 13.89
CA PHE A 25 1.50 -13.54 12.63
C PHE A 25 2.82 -14.28 12.81
N SER A 26 2.87 -15.51 12.29
CA SER A 26 4.05 -16.36 12.38
C SER A 26 5.23 -15.81 11.57
N ILE A 27 4.96 -15.09 10.47
CA ILE A 27 5.99 -14.56 9.58
C ILE A 27 5.86 -13.04 9.49
N HIS A 28 6.82 -12.35 10.08
CA HIS A 28 6.96 -10.90 10.01
C HIS A 28 8.34 -10.52 9.50
N LYS A 29 8.39 -10.04 8.25
CA LYS A 29 9.59 -9.50 7.60
C LYS A 29 9.64 -8.00 7.77
N LYS A 30 10.80 -7.48 8.17
CA LYS A 30 11.01 -6.07 8.47
C LYS A 30 12.19 -5.53 7.68
N VAL A 31 12.12 -4.25 7.31
CA VAL A 31 13.27 -3.47 6.82
C VAL A 31 13.57 -2.35 7.81
N ASN A 32 14.85 -2.12 8.11
CA ASN A 32 15.27 -1.02 8.95
C ASN A 32 15.74 0.15 8.09
N HIS A 33 14.84 1.11 7.85
CA HIS A 33 15.09 2.30 7.04
C HIS A 33 16.13 3.26 7.63
N SER A 34 16.50 3.14 8.90
CA SER A 34 17.65 3.89 9.45
C SER A 34 18.99 3.35 8.96
N LEU A 35 19.03 2.12 8.46
CA LEU A 35 20.25 1.48 7.95
C LEU A 35 20.20 1.37 6.42
N HIS A 36 19.12 0.79 5.89
CA HIS A 36 18.99 0.49 4.47
C HIS A 36 17.54 0.61 3.99
N PHE A 37 17.34 1.08 2.76
CA PHE A 37 16.02 1.05 2.09
C PHE A 37 15.63 -0.34 1.57
N VAL A 38 16.63 -1.18 1.31
CA VAL A 38 16.49 -2.60 0.96
C VAL A 38 17.43 -3.37 1.86
N ASP A 39 16.92 -4.32 2.62
CA ASP A 39 17.76 -5.15 3.48
C ASP A 39 18.77 -5.93 2.60
N PRO A 40 20.09 -5.82 2.85
CA PRO A 40 21.10 -6.45 1.99
C PRO A 40 21.11 -7.98 2.09
N VAL A 41 20.66 -8.54 3.21
CA VAL A 41 20.67 -9.99 3.48
C VAL A 41 19.34 -10.61 3.07
N THR A 42 18.23 -10.07 3.55
CA THR A 42 16.90 -10.65 3.33
C THR A 42 16.21 -10.12 2.07
N ARG A 43 16.74 -9.05 1.47
CA ARG A 43 16.17 -8.33 0.31
C ARG A 43 14.78 -7.75 0.57
N VAL A 44 14.35 -7.69 1.84
CA VAL A 44 13.07 -7.11 2.25
C VAL A 44 13.08 -5.60 2.03
N HIS A 45 11.99 -5.07 1.46
CA HIS A 45 11.76 -3.64 1.28
C HIS A 45 10.27 -3.31 1.20
N THR A 46 9.92 -2.05 1.45
CA THR A 46 8.55 -1.50 1.35
C THR A 46 8.44 -0.42 0.27
N ASN A 47 9.48 -0.26 -0.57
CA ASN A 47 9.60 0.82 -1.56
C ASN A 47 8.41 0.93 -2.52
N THR A 48 7.88 -0.19 -3.00
CA THR A 48 6.75 -0.18 -3.95
C THR A 48 5.50 0.42 -3.32
N ILE A 49 5.16 0.04 -2.09
CA ILE A 49 3.97 0.56 -1.42
C ILE A 49 4.16 2.03 -1.02
N GLU A 50 5.36 2.42 -0.57
CA GLU A 50 5.71 3.80 -0.28
C GLU A 50 5.63 4.71 -1.52
N GLY A 51 6.18 4.25 -2.65
CA GLY A 51 6.09 4.95 -3.94
C GLY A 51 4.65 5.10 -4.42
N ASN A 52 3.83 4.06 -4.28
CA ASN A 52 2.40 4.13 -4.61
C ASN A 52 1.68 5.18 -3.76
N TRP A 53 1.91 5.19 -2.44
CA TRP A 53 1.33 6.18 -1.55
C TRP A 53 1.81 7.60 -1.85
N ASN A 54 3.08 7.77 -2.24
CA ASN A 54 3.59 9.05 -2.68
C ASN A 54 2.85 9.56 -3.93
N GLY A 55 2.69 8.72 -4.95
CA GLY A 55 1.94 9.07 -6.16
C GLY A 55 0.48 9.44 -5.86
N ILE A 56 -0.19 8.69 -4.99
CA ILE A 56 -1.55 9.00 -4.53
C ILE A 56 -1.61 10.37 -3.84
N LYS A 57 -0.67 10.64 -2.93
CA LYS A 57 -0.62 11.92 -2.20
C LYS A 57 -0.30 13.11 -3.09
N LEU A 58 0.48 12.93 -4.15
CA LEU A 58 0.80 14.00 -5.10
C LEU A 58 -0.36 14.30 -6.05
N THR A 59 -1.08 13.26 -6.48
CA THR A 59 -2.15 13.40 -7.49
C THR A 59 -3.51 13.75 -6.91
N LEU A 60 -3.81 13.39 -5.65
CA LEU A 60 -5.11 13.62 -5.05
C LEU A 60 -5.24 15.01 -4.42
N PRO A 61 -6.22 15.83 -4.86
CA PRO A 61 -6.52 17.11 -4.21
C PRO A 61 -6.90 16.90 -2.74
N LEU A 62 -6.38 17.77 -1.85
CA LEU A 62 -6.64 17.70 -0.41
C LEU A 62 -8.14 17.65 -0.09
N ARG A 63 -8.96 18.46 -0.79
CA ARG A 63 -10.42 18.50 -0.62
C ARG A 63 -11.14 17.19 -0.94
N LYS A 64 -10.51 16.28 -1.69
CA LYS A 64 -11.06 14.96 -2.06
C LYS A 64 -10.59 13.83 -1.15
N ARG A 65 -9.73 14.11 -0.15
CA ARG A 65 -9.23 13.12 0.83
C ARG A 65 -10.23 12.94 1.98
N THR A 66 -11.47 12.63 1.66
CA THR A 66 -12.54 12.41 2.64
C THR A 66 -12.90 10.92 2.68
N LYS A 67 -13.44 10.43 3.81
CA LYS A 67 -13.87 9.03 3.95
C LYS A 67 -14.83 8.60 2.84
N LYS A 68 -15.74 9.49 2.41
CA LYS A 68 -16.70 9.23 1.34
C LYS A 68 -16.05 9.04 -0.03
N LEU A 69 -14.96 9.77 -0.32
CA LEU A 69 -14.37 9.81 -1.65
C LEU A 69 -13.09 8.99 -1.78
N ILE A 70 -12.39 8.67 -0.69
CA ILE A 70 -11.05 8.07 -0.75
C ILE A 70 -11.04 6.76 -1.52
N GLY A 71 -12.04 5.88 -1.35
CA GLY A 71 -12.13 4.63 -2.11
C GLY A 71 -12.19 4.86 -3.62
N LEU A 72 -13.07 5.76 -4.07
CA LEU A 72 -13.20 6.15 -5.48
C LEU A 72 -11.92 6.81 -6.01
N GLN A 73 -11.27 7.63 -5.19
CA GLN A 73 -10.01 8.28 -5.55
C GLN A 73 -8.87 7.27 -5.72
N LEU A 74 -8.80 6.23 -4.87
CA LEU A 74 -7.81 5.16 -4.97
C LEU A 74 -8.04 4.31 -6.23
N ILE A 75 -9.29 3.90 -6.50
CA ILE A 75 -9.64 3.17 -7.73
C ILE A 75 -9.28 3.99 -8.97
N ARG A 76 -9.62 5.29 -8.97
CA ARG A 76 -9.24 6.22 -10.04
C ARG A 76 -7.74 6.29 -10.26
N PHE A 77 -6.96 6.38 -9.19
CA PHE A 77 -5.50 6.40 -9.28
C PHE A 77 -4.96 5.08 -9.86
N MET A 78 -5.48 3.93 -9.41
CA MET A 78 -5.05 2.62 -9.88
C MET A 78 -5.31 2.44 -11.38
N ILE A 79 -6.52 2.75 -11.84
CA ILE A 79 -6.90 2.61 -13.26
C ILE A 79 -6.05 3.54 -14.13
N LYS A 80 -5.90 4.82 -13.75
CA LYS A 80 -5.09 5.78 -14.51
C LYS A 80 -3.62 5.39 -14.63
N ARG A 81 -3.09 4.68 -13.64
CA ARG A 81 -1.70 4.22 -13.65
C ARG A 81 -1.50 3.01 -14.56
N GLU A 82 -2.51 2.16 -14.72
CA GLU A 82 -2.48 1.03 -15.64
C GLU A 82 -2.77 1.46 -17.08
N ASN A 83 -3.78 2.32 -17.28
CA ASN A 83 -4.25 2.80 -18.58
C ASN A 83 -4.53 4.32 -18.49
N PRO A 84 -3.62 5.19 -18.97
CA PRO A 84 -3.76 6.63 -18.82
C PRO A 84 -4.88 7.24 -19.68
N GLU A 85 -5.17 6.63 -20.85
CA GLU A 85 -6.05 7.21 -21.86
C GLU A 85 -7.53 6.88 -21.68
N ASP A 86 -7.88 5.75 -21.05
CA ASP A 86 -9.26 5.26 -21.06
C ASP A 86 -9.75 4.80 -19.67
N PHE A 87 -9.96 5.79 -18.81
CA PHE A 87 -10.42 5.55 -17.44
C PHE A 87 -11.85 5.01 -17.37
N LEU A 88 -12.75 5.53 -18.21
CA LEU A 88 -14.19 5.25 -18.07
C LEU A 88 -14.52 3.84 -18.56
N ASP A 89 -14.03 3.43 -19.73
CA ASP A 89 -14.35 2.11 -20.26
C ASP A 89 -13.71 1.01 -19.40
N LYS A 90 -12.50 1.27 -18.89
CA LYS A 90 -11.85 0.37 -17.94
C LYS A 90 -12.60 0.29 -16.60
N LEU A 91 -13.08 1.42 -16.06
CA LEU A 91 -13.89 1.40 -14.83
C LEU A 91 -15.18 0.61 -15.04
N LEU A 92 -15.87 0.83 -16.16
CA LEU A 92 -17.10 0.11 -16.50
C LEU A 92 -16.85 -1.38 -16.67
N SER A 93 -15.69 -1.79 -17.17
CA SER A 93 -15.34 -3.21 -17.31
C SER A 93 -15.24 -3.95 -15.97
N TYR A 94 -14.90 -3.27 -14.87
CA TYR A 94 -14.83 -3.86 -13.53
C TYR A 94 -16.18 -3.91 -12.79
N LEU A 95 -17.20 -3.22 -13.33
CA LEU A 95 -18.55 -3.15 -12.73
C LEU A 95 -19.55 -4.08 -13.41
N LYS A 96 -19.15 -4.71 -14.52
CA LYS A 96 -19.89 -5.81 -15.16
C LYS A 96 -19.61 -7.11 -14.42
#